data_AF-A0AA39R8X4-F1
#
_entry.id   AF-A0AA39R8X4-F1
#
_cell.length_a   1.000
_cell.length_b   1.000
_cell.length_c   1.000
_cell.angle_alpha   90.00
_cell.angle_beta   90.00
_cell.angle_gamma   90.00
#
_symmetry.space_group_name_H-M   'P 1'
#
loop_
_entity.id
_entity.type
_entity.pdbx_description
1 polymer ?
#
loop_
_entity_poly.entity_id
_entity_poly.type
_entity_poly.pdbx_seq_one_letter_code
_entity_poly.pdbx_strand_id
1 'polypeptide(L)'
;MSIRSWLFPRATSTSQAQPFSFPTSQTWDGNDGSWSTFIISVGTPPQIFRILPATRADETWVPTPAGCSQSSDLPNCGNLRGADAFQNAASEGFEKNQSSTWVENGTFSLLLQNDLTLDSSATGDFGFDTLGVGNDSHRLSLEHQVVTGVASTAFWLGIFGLSPSPVNLTAPVPSFMQNLADQNLIPSLSFGYTAGAKYRGDSFFGSLTLGGYDSSRHHANNVSFEFDPNISQSLTVGLQSINATQTLMGNVEPLQAGIYSLLDSGVPEIWLPLAACNVFESAFGLTYDNNTDRYLVNDTIHSSLLQLSPVITFTIGPQATGGPSLAFELPYAAFDLQASYPIYPNATNYFPIRRANDTQYTIGRTFLQEAYITVDYTRAKFHVSSAAFSDSSSQELIAILPPANATSTSSPQPTPLSPSGGAGAVGSGSGGSGAHGSSGAHGLAAGSIAGIAIGSVATFMLICAFVFYCVRLKGRRRRGEISPPPGNEQHTTGTIEPKFEMPGHEYDELYSEVGSAAADIKRSPAVSRVAEVADCVSPVSLDREIELESLASGRLKELPALPDKSRHELAGSQAAIELEHQRRSIWELPADGVRRRAE
;
A
#
# COMPACT_ATOMS: atom_id res chain seq x y z
N MET A 1 -27.79 -52.01 -43.70
CA MET A 1 -27.08 -51.69 -42.43
C MET A 1 -26.93 -50.18 -42.36
N SER A 2 -27.66 -49.52 -41.47
CA SER A 2 -27.62 -48.07 -41.24
C SER A 2 -26.81 -47.82 -39.97
N ILE A 3 -25.70 -47.10 -40.08
CA ILE A 3 -24.87 -46.71 -38.94
C ILE A 3 -25.41 -45.35 -38.47
N ARG A 4 -26.14 -45.35 -37.35
CA ARG A 4 -26.54 -44.14 -36.63
C ARG A 4 -25.32 -43.62 -35.87
N SER A 5 -24.84 -42.44 -36.23
CA SER A 5 -23.90 -41.68 -35.39
C SER A 5 -24.65 -41.14 -34.18
N TRP A 6 -24.21 -41.52 -32.99
CA TRP A 6 -24.61 -40.86 -31.75
C TRP A 6 -23.76 -39.60 -31.62
N LEU A 7 -24.34 -38.45 -31.95
CA LEU A 7 -23.82 -37.16 -31.51
C LEU A 7 -24.11 -37.03 -30.02
N PHE A 8 -23.08 -37.17 -29.18
CA PHE A 8 -23.15 -36.71 -27.80
C PHE A 8 -23.16 -35.17 -27.82
N PRO A 9 -24.04 -34.50 -27.05
CA PRO A 9 -23.91 -33.07 -26.83
C PRO A 9 -22.56 -32.79 -26.17
N ARG A 10 -21.74 -31.94 -26.80
CA ARG A 10 -20.55 -31.37 -26.16
C ARG A 10 -21.05 -30.42 -25.06
N ALA A 11 -21.12 -30.92 -23.83
CA ALA A 11 -21.24 -30.07 -22.66
C ALA A 11 -19.90 -29.34 -22.46
N THR A 12 -19.73 -28.19 -23.11
CA THR A 12 -18.75 -27.19 -22.69
C THR A 12 -19.47 -26.11 -21.90
N SER A 13 -19.87 -26.45 -20.68
CA SER A 13 -19.96 -25.46 -19.61
C SER A 13 -18.68 -25.59 -18.78
N THR A 14 -17.60 -24.93 -19.21
CA THR A 14 -16.54 -24.60 -18.26
C THR A 14 -17.20 -23.68 -17.24
N SER A 15 -17.53 -24.23 -16.06
CA SER A 15 -18.06 -23.46 -14.94
C SER A 15 -17.08 -22.33 -14.67
N GLN A 16 -17.55 -21.10 -14.86
CA GLN A 16 -16.75 -19.92 -14.57
C GLN A 16 -16.39 -19.92 -13.09
N ALA A 17 -15.11 -19.72 -12.78
CA ALA A 17 -14.64 -19.60 -11.41
C ALA A 17 -15.41 -18.50 -10.69
N GLN A 18 -15.62 -18.67 -9.39
CA GLN A 18 -16.23 -17.63 -8.54
C GLN A 18 -15.14 -16.83 -7.84
N PRO A 19 -15.39 -15.56 -7.48
CA PRO A 19 -14.45 -14.79 -6.68
C PRO A 19 -14.19 -15.50 -5.36
N PHE A 20 -12.94 -15.47 -4.93
CA PHE A 20 -12.54 -16.06 -3.66
C PHE A 20 -12.49 -14.97 -2.59
N SER A 21 -13.36 -15.03 -1.58
CA SER A 21 -13.19 -14.19 -0.39
C SER A 21 -12.09 -14.80 0.45
N PHE A 22 -10.96 -14.09 0.55
CA PHE A 22 -9.84 -14.48 1.38
C PHE A 22 -10.20 -14.18 2.85
N PRO A 23 -10.40 -15.21 3.71
CA PRO A 23 -10.73 -15.01 5.10
C PRO A 23 -9.64 -14.24 5.87
N THR A 24 -10.05 -13.28 6.69
CA THR A 24 -9.16 -12.64 7.67
C THR A 24 -8.81 -13.61 8.79
N SER A 25 -7.75 -13.29 9.54
CA SER A 25 -7.35 -14.00 10.75
C SER A 25 -8.26 -13.75 11.95
N GLN A 26 -9.23 -12.83 11.82
CA GLN A 26 -10.01 -12.30 12.94
C GLN A 26 -9.12 -11.73 14.06
N THR A 27 -7.90 -11.30 13.71
CA THR A 27 -6.90 -10.74 14.62
C THR A 27 -6.40 -9.41 14.08
N TRP A 28 -6.00 -8.53 14.99
CA TRP A 28 -5.32 -7.28 14.69
C TRP A 28 -3.85 -7.40 15.12
N ASP A 29 -2.94 -7.43 14.16
CA ASP A 29 -1.49 -7.53 14.39
C ASP A 29 -0.77 -6.29 13.87
N GLY A 30 0.49 -6.11 14.26
CA GLY A 30 1.35 -5.03 13.79
C GLY A 30 2.17 -4.41 14.92
N ASN A 31 3.39 -3.99 14.59
CA ASN A 31 4.25 -3.21 15.47
C ASN A 31 4.21 -1.70 15.15
N ASP A 32 3.36 -1.30 14.22
CA ASP A 32 3.21 0.05 13.68
C ASP A 32 1.72 0.40 13.51
N GLY A 33 0.88 -0.18 14.37
CA GLY A 33 -0.58 -0.04 14.31
C GLY A 33 -1.27 -1.36 14.55
N SER A 34 -2.60 -1.33 14.48
CA SER A 34 -3.43 -2.52 14.56
C SER A 34 -4.03 -2.80 13.19
N TRP A 35 -3.48 -3.77 12.48
CA TRP A 35 -3.86 -4.08 11.10
C TRP A 35 -4.59 -5.42 11.02
N SER A 36 -5.66 -5.47 10.22
CA SER A 36 -6.36 -6.71 9.97
C SER A 36 -5.47 -7.63 9.15
N THR A 37 -5.16 -8.81 9.69
CA THR A 37 -4.32 -9.80 9.00
C THR A 37 -5.16 -10.88 8.33
N PHE A 38 -4.52 -11.66 7.46
CA PHE A 38 -5.11 -12.77 6.72
C PHE A 38 -4.29 -14.04 6.92
N ILE A 39 -4.95 -15.20 6.83
CA ILE A 39 -4.30 -16.48 7.14
C ILE A 39 -3.73 -17.11 5.87
N ILE A 40 -2.45 -17.42 5.89
CA ILE A 40 -1.81 -18.30 4.91
C ILE A 40 -1.25 -19.54 5.58
N SER A 41 -1.00 -20.56 4.77
CA SER A 41 -0.31 -21.77 5.18
C SER A 41 0.84 -22.06 4.22
N VAL A 42 2.02 -22.35 4.74
CA VAL A 42 3.22 -22.66 3.94
C VAL A 42 3.75 -24.04 4.32
N GLY A 43 4.06 -24.86 3.33
CA GLY A 43 4.79 -26.10 3.53
C GLY A 43 3.95 -27.35 3.77
N THR A 44 4.64 -28.49 3.86
CA THR A 44 4.06 -29.80 4.17
C THR A 44 4.86 -30.47 5.29
N PRO A 45 4.32 -30.63 6.52
CA PRO A 45 2.98 -30.19 6.94
C PRO A 45 2.84 -28.66 6.95
N PRO A 46 1.61 -28.13 6.85
CA PRO A 46 1.39 -26.69 6.76
C PRO A 46 1.78 -25.94 8.05
N GLN A 47 2.52 -24.86 7.90
CA GLN A 47 2.85 -23.87 8.92
C GLN A 47 1.99 -22.62 8.70
N ILE A 48 1.30 -22.14 9.73
CA ILE A 48 0.27 -21.11 9.62
C ILE A 48 0.85 -19.72 9.95
N PHE A 49 0.52 -18.73 9.12
CA PHE A 49 0.94 -17.34 9.30
C PHE A 49 -0.22 -16.36 9.13
N ARG A 50 -0.18 -15.29 9.92
CA ARG A 50 -1.01 -14.09 9.81
C ARG A 50 -0.20 -13.02 9.08
N ILE A 51 -0.68 -12.60 7.91
CA ILE A 51 0.06 -11.73 6.99
C ILE A 51 -0.73 -10.49 6.59
N LEU A 52 -0.05 -9.54 5.95
CA LEU A 52 -0.65 -8.34 5.35
C LEU A 52 -0.67 -8.44 3.82
N PRO A 53 -1.80 -8.12 3.16
CA PRO A 53 -1.83 -8.02 1.70
C PRO A 53 -1.01 -6.81 1.22
N ALA A 54 -0.15 -7.01 0.22
CA ALA A 54 0.72 -5.98 -0.34
C ALA A 54 0.44 -5.80 -1.84
N THR A 55 -0.08 -4.62 -2.22
CA THR A 55 -0.50 -4.33 -3.60
C THR A 55 0.65 -4.32 -4.61
N ARG A 56 1.88 -4.02 -4.17
CA ARG A 56 3.08 -3.98 -5.02
C ARG A 56 3.87 -5.30 -5.06
N ALA A 57 3.72 -6.16 -4.06
CA ALA A 57 4.51 -7.38 -3.97
C ALA A 57 3.98 -8.44 -4.96
N ASP A 58 4.90 -9.17 -5.58
CA ASP A 58 4.66 -10.25 -6.54
C ASP A 58 4.89 -11.65 -5.93
N GLU A 59 5.44 -11.70 -4.72
CA GLU A 59 5.74 -12.90 -3.96
C GLU A 59 5.17 -12.86 -2.52
N THR A 60 5.23 -13.99 -1.84
CA THR A 60 4.80 -14.10 -0.43
C THR A 60 6.02 -14.15 0.48
N TRP A 61 6.03 -13.33 1.52
CA TRP A 61 7.07 -13.34 2.55
C TRP A 61 6.53 -13.85 3.87
N VAL A 62 7.35 -14.64 4.57
CA VAL A 62 7.06 -15.14 5.91
C VAL A 62 8.25 -14.89 6.83
N PRO A 63 8.01 -14.54 8.11
CA PRO A 63 9.09 -14.37 9.08
C PRO A 63 9.83 -15.69 9.30
N THR A 64 11.13 -15.64 9.55
CA THR A 64 11.94 -16.81 9.93
C THR A 64 12.43 -16.72 11.38
N PRO A 65 12.77 -17.87 12.02
CA PRO A 65 13.32 -17.89 13.37
C PRO A 65 14.57 -17.02 13.56
N ALA A 66 15.35 -16.81 12.49
CA ALA A 66 16.53 -15.96 12.53
C ALA A 66 16.20 -14.51 12.94
N GLY A 67 15.02 -13.99 12.60
CA GLY A 67 14.61 -12.64 13.03
C GLY A 67 14.23 -12.52 14.50
N CYS A 68 14.04 -13.65 15.18
CA CYS A 68 13.80 -13.71 16.63
C CYS A 68 15.09 -13.98 17.44
N SER A 69 16.17 -14.39 16.76
CA SER A 69 17.46 -14.64 17.42
C SER A 69 18.13 -13.37 17.98
N GLN A 70 17.79 -12.21 17.42
CA GLN A 70 18.28 -10.89 17.87
C GLN A 70 17.44 -10.31 19.03
N SER A 71 16.34 -10.98 19.40
CA SER A 71 15.36 -10.48 20.36
C SER A 71 15.23 -11.41 21.56
N SER A 72 16.36 -11.80 22.17
CA SER A 72 16.37 -12.69 23.36
C SER A 72 15.48 -12.19 24.51
N ASP A 73 15.13 -10.91 24.50
CA ASP A 73 14.30 -10.23 25.50
C ASP A 73 12.82 -10.09 25.09
N LEU A 74 12.42 -10.54 23.90
CA LEU A 74 11.04 -10.44 23.39
C LEU A 74 10.33 -11.81 23.46
N PRO A 75 9.57 -12.10 24.55
CA PRO A 75 8.83 -13.34 24.64
C PRO A 75 7.79 -13.44 23.51
N ASN A 76 7.62 -14.64 22.95
CA ASN A 76 6.68 -14.93 21.86
C ASN A 76 6.94 -14.14 20.55
N CYS A 77 8.21 -13.92 20.20
CA CYS A 77 8.60 -13.17 19.00
C CYS A 77 7.91 -13.70 17.72
N GLY A 78 7.94 -15.02 17.47
CA GLY A 78 7.24 -15.58 16.31
C GLY A 78 5.75 -15.24 16.26
N ASN A 79 5.05 -15.34 17.40
CA ASN A 79 3.63 -14.99 17.47
C ASN A 79 3.40 -13.50 17.16
N LEU A 80 4.21 -12.59 17.71
CA LEU A 80 4.13 -11.16 17.43
C LEU A 80 4.42 -10.82 15.96
N ARG A 81 5.20 -11.66 15.27
CA ARG A 81 5.50 -11.58 13.84
C ARG A 81 4.48 -12.32 12.95
N GLY A 82 3.42 -12.86 13.54
CA GLY A 82 2.34 -13.52 12.81
C GLY A 82 2.52 -15.02 12.62
N ALA A 83 3.53 -15.67 13.21
CA ALA A 83 3.68 -17.13 13.16
C ALA A 83 2.79 -17.80 14.22
N ASP A 84 1.92 -18.72 13.81
CA ASP A 84 1.12 -19.53 14.73
C ASP A 84 1.94 -20.72 15.26
N ALA A 85 1.43 -21.35 16.31
CA ALA A 85 2.03 -22.57 16.85
C ALA A 85 2.13 -23.66 15.78
N PHE A 86 3.27 -24.35 15.73
CA PHE A 86 3.52 -25.44 14.79
C PHE A 86 3.80 -26.72 15.57
N GLN A 87 3.17 -27.82 15.18
CA GLN A 87 3.29 -29.13 15.85
C GLN A 87 3.07 -29.10 17.37
N ASN A 88 2.11 -28.29 17.84
CA ASN A 88 1.78 -28.05 19.25
C ASN A 88 2.89 -27.37 20.08
N ALA A 89 3.84 -26.71 19.42
CA ALA A 89 4.86 -25.88 20.06
C ALA A 89 4.76 -24.43 19.55
N ALA A 90 5.24 -23.47 20.35
CA ALA A 90 5.41 -22.10 19.88
C ALA A 90 6.40 -22.11 18.71
N SER A 91 6.04 -21.44 17.62
CA SER A 91 6.91 -21.25 16.46
C SER A 91 7.55 -19.86 16.51
N GLU A 92 8.83 -19.78 16.14
CA GLU A 92 9.54 -18.51 15.96
C GLU A 92 9.50 -18.01 14.51
N GLY A 93 8.79 -18.71 13.62
CA GLY A 93 8.69 -18.39 12.20
C GLY A 93 8.79 -19.64 11.32
N PHE A 94 8.95 -19.42 10.02
CA PHE A 94 9.00 -20.48 9.02
C PHE A 94 10.22 -21.39 9.15
N GLU A 95 9.96 -22.65 9.49
CA GLU A 95 10.92 -23.73 9.61
C GLU A 95 11.01 -24.50 8.28
N LYS A 96 11.80 -23.97 7.34
CA LYS A 96 11.99 -24.52 5.98
C LYS A 96 12.34 -26.01 5.97
N ASN A 97 13.19 -26.44 6.91
CA ASN A 97 13.65 -27.83 7.05
C ASN A 97 12.56 -28.80 7.54
N GLN A 98 11.44 -28.29 8.06
CA GLN A 98 10.29 -29.10 8.47
C GLN A 98 9.27 -29.27 7.35
N SER A 99 9.45 -28.61 6.19
CA SER A 99 8.58 -28.77 5.02
C SER A 99 9.18 -29.76 4.02
N SER A 100 8.45 -30.85 3.74
CA SER A 100 8.85 -31.83 2.73
C SER A 100 8.70 -31.34 1.29
N THR A 101 8.01 -30.21 1.09
CA THR A 101 7.75 -29.60 -0.22
C THR A 101 8.63 -28.37 -0.49
N TRP A 102 9.45 -27.96 0.48
CA TRP A 102 10.41 -26.87 0.31
C TRP A 102 11.50 -27.22 -0.70
N VAL A 103 11.69 -26.35 -1.69
CA VAL A 103 12.78 -26.40 -2.67
C VAL A 103 13.54 -25.07 -2.60
N GLU A 104 14.73 -25.10 -2.02
CA GLU A 104 15.59 -23.92 -1.92
C GLU A 104 16.00 -23.41 -3.31
N ASN A 105 15.92 -22.09 -3.53
CA ASN A 105 16.42 -21.44 -4.73
C ASN A 105 17.65 -20.55 -4.43
N GLY A 106 17.64 -19.83 -3.31
CA GLY A 106 18.79 -19.07 -2.82
C GLY A 106 18.41 -17.79 -2.09
N THR A 107 19.42 -17.08 -1.57
CA THR A 107 19.23 -15.81 -0.85
C THR A 107 19.38 -14.62 -1.81
N PHE A 108 18.37 -13.75 -1.87
CA PHE A 108 18.35 -12.57 -2.75
C PHE A 108 17.95 -11.32 -1.96
N SER A 109 18.27 -10.14 -2.50
CA SER A 109 17.84 -8.86 -1.93
C SER A 109 16.32 -8.73 -1.98
N LEU A 110 15.75 -8.20 -0.89
CA LEU A 110 14.35 -7.79 -0.85
C LEU A 110 14.23 -6.44 -1.55
N LEU A 111 13.40 -6.36 -2.58
CA LEU A 111 13.29 -5.17 -3.43
C LEU A 111 12.06 -4.31 -3.13
N LEU A 112 11.07 -4.86 -2.43
CA LEU A 112 9.85 -4.15 -2.06
C LEU A 112 10.19 -2.93 -1.19
N GLN A 113 9.63 -1.78 -1.57
CA GLN A 113 9.73 -0.51 -0.82
C GLN A 113 11.16 0.00 -0.58
N ASN A 114 12.14 -0.45 -1.38
CA ASN A 114 13.49 0.13 -1.36
C ASN A 114 13.48 1.63 -1.69
N ASP A 115 12.50 2.08 -2.48
CA ASP A 115 12.22 3.49 -2.73
C ASP A 115 11.86 4.28 -1.45
N LEU A 116 11.29 3.61 -0.44
CA LEU A 116 10.92 4.20 0.86
C LEU A 116 11.99 4.00 1.94
N THR A 117 13.17 3.51 1.56
CA THR A 117 14.35 3.37 2.44
C THR A 117 14.14 2.51 3.71
N LEU A 118 13.17 1.59 3.70
CA LEU A 118 12.82 0.78 4.88
C LEU A 118 13.95 -0.17 5.31
N ASP A 119 14.55 -0.92 4.37
CA ASP A 119 15.79 -1.68 4.58
C ASP A 119 16.40 -2.10 3.24
N SER A 120 17.16 -1.22 2.61
CA SER A 120 17.78 -1.49 1.28
C SER A 120 18.83 -2.60 1.28
N SER A 121 19.21 -3.11 2.46
CA SER A 121 20.19 -4.18 2.63
C SER A 121 19.57 -5.53 2.96
N ALA A 122 18.25 -5.57 3.20
CA ALA A 122 17.56 -6.79 3.58
C ALA A 122 17.68 -7.85 2.48
N THR A 123 17.92 -9.08 2.91
CA THR A 123 17.86 -10.26 2.06
C THR A 123 16.85 -11.24 2.62
N GLY A 124 16.26 -12.04 1.73
CA GLY A 124 15.41 -13.16 2.10
C GLY A 124 15.90 -14.45 1.46
N ASP A 125 15.52 -15.57 2.07
CA ASP A 125 15.75 -16.89 1.51
C ASP A 125 14.58 -17.27 0.62
N PHE A 126 14.79 -17.28 -0.68
CA PHE A 126 13.79 -17.60 -1.68
C PHE A 126 13.81 -19.10 -1.97
N GLY A 127 12.63 -19.67 -2.09
CA GLY A 127 12.43 -21.04 -2.55
C GLY A 127 11.01 -21.24 -3.03
N PHE A 128 10.69 -22.49 -3.30
CA PHE A 128 9.37 -22.92 -3.73
C PHE A 128 8.76 -23.81 -2.65
N ASP A 129 7.49 -23.60 -2.34
CA ASP A 129 6.77 -24.49 -1.43
C ASP A 129 5.27 -24.56 -1.80
N THR A 130 4.54 -25.41 -1.12
CA THR A 130 3.07 -25.39 -1.13
C THR A 130 2.59 -24.16 -0.36
N LEU A 131 1.82 -23.31 -1.03
CA LEU A 131 1.22 -22.10 -0.46
C LEU A 131 -0.30 -22.21 -0.51
N GLY A 132 -0.91 -22.08 0.67
CA GLY A 132 -2.35 -21.99 0.85
C GLY A 132 -2.77 -20.62 1.34
N VAL A 133 -3.89 -20.12 0.84
CA VAL A 133 -4.56 -18.90 1.31
C VAL A 133 -5.92 -19.25 1.89
N GLY A 134 -6.23 -18.69 3.05
CA GLY A 134 -7.45 -18.94 3.81
C GLY A 134 -7.28 -19.98 4.91
N ASN A 135 -8.40 -20.33 5.53
CA ASN A 135 -8.44 -21.22 6.69
C ASN A 135 -8.86 -22.64 6.29
N ASP A 136 -8.88 -23.57 7.25
CA ASP A 136 -9.13 -24.97 6.95
C ASP A 136 -10.46 -25.24 6.24
N SER A 137 -11.47 -24.40 6.47
CA SER A 137 -12.83 -24.52 5.92
C SER A 137 -13.01 -23.82 4.57
N HIS A 138 -12.14 -22.86 4.24
CA HIS A 138 -12.20 -22.07 3.01
C HIS A 138 -10.79 -21.71 2.55
N ARG A 139 -10.16 -22.62 1.77
CA ARG A 139 -8.78 -22.46 1.29
C ARG A 139 -8.64 -22.63 -0.22
N LEU A 140 -7.71 -21.88 -0.80
CA LEU A 140 -7.08 -22.21 -2.08
C LEU A 140 -5.63 -22.59 -1.81
N SER A 141 -5.14 -23.64 -2.47
CA SER A 141 -3.77 -24.11 -2.29
C SER A 141 -3.14 -24.40 -3.64
N LEU A 142 -1.91 -23.94 -3.80
CA LEU A 142 -1.10 -24.18 -4.98
C LEU A 142 0.26 -24.75 -4.54
N GLU A 143 0.74 -25.74 -5.28
CA GLU A 143 2.08 -26.28 -5.09
C GLU A 143 3.12 -25.42 -5.83
N HIS A 144 4.39 -25.51 -5.38
CA HIS A 144 5.53 -24.92 -6.07
C HIS A 144 5.41 -23.40 -6.32
N GLN A 145 4.95 -22.68 -5.30
CA GLN A 145 4.81 -21.23 -5.30
C GLN A 145 6.04 -20.58 -4.67
N VAL A 146 6.42 -19.39 -5.15
CA VAL A 146 7.55 -18.66 -4.57
C VAL A 146 7.19 -18.20 -3.16
N VAL A 147 8.02 -18.58 -2.19
CA VAL A 147 7.94 -18.15 -0.80
C VAL A 147 9.32 -17.67 -0.36
N THR A 148 9.32 -16.54 0.34
CA THR A 148 10.55 -15.91 0.83
C THR A 148 10.56 -15.90 2.36
N GLY A 149 11.56 -16.55 2.95
CA GLY A 149 11.83 -16.45 4.37
C GLY A 149 12.56 -15.15 4.71
N VAL A 150 11.99 -14.31 5.57
CA VAL A 150 12.53 -12.99 5.91
C VAL A 150 12.94 -12.91 7.39
N ALA A 151 14.23 -12.70 7.61
CA ALA A 151 14.80 -12.51 8.94
C ALA A 151 14.73 -11.05 9.42
N SER A 152 14.80 -10.07 8.50
CA SER A 152 14.80 -8.64 8.87
C SER A 152 13.52 -8.27 9.62
N THR A 153 13.68 -7.56 10.74
CA THR A 153 12.57 -7.06 11.56
C THR A 153 11.99 -5.76 11.01
N ALA A 154 12.56 -5.20 9.94
CA ALA A 154 11.96 -4.09 9.19
C ALA A 154 10.64 -4.53 8.53
N PHE A 155 10.55 -5.81 8.18
CA PHE A 155 9.33 -6.48 7.73
C PHE A 155 8.80 -7.35 8.87
N TRP A 156 8.11 -6.68 9.80
CA TRP A 156 7.71 -7.29 11.06
C TRP A 156 6.76 -8.47 10.87
N LEU A 157 5.68 -8.25 10.13
CA LEU A 157 4.74 -9.30 9.68
C LEU A 157 5.12 -9.79 8.28
N GLY A 158 4.68 -11.00 7.95
CA GLY A 158 4.73 -11.49 6.58
C GLY A 158 3.80 -10.71 5.65
N ILE A 159 4.03 -10.82 4.34
CA ILE A 159 3.23 -10.16 3.31
C ILE A 159 2.75 -11.15 2.26
N PHE A 160 1.59 -10.88 1.68
CA PHE A 160 1.04 -11.63 0.55
C PHE A 160 0.96 -10.72 -0.68
N GLY A 161 1.68 -11.08 -1.73
CA GLY A 161 1.72 -10.34 -2.98
C GLY A 161 0.43 -10.40 -3.79
N LEU A 162 -0.12 -9.23 -4.10
CA LEU A 162 -1.32 -9.07 -4.94
C LEU A 162 -0.99 -8.70 -6.40
N SER A 163 0.26 -8.38 -6.70
CA SER A 163 0.71 -8.10 -8.06
C SER A 163 0.77 -9.40 -8.86
N PRO A 164 0.21 -9.45 -10.09
CA PRO A 164 0.35 -10.60 -10.97
C PRO A 164 1.71 -10.62 -11.68
N SER A 165 2.58 -9.63 -11.43
CA SER A 165 3.90 -9.56 -12.07
C SER A 165 4.73 -10.82 -11.81
N PRO A 166 5.58 -11.26 -12.74
CA PRO A 166 6.46 -12.39 -12.50
C PRO A 166 7.53 -12.04 -11.46
N VAL A 167 7.76 -12.96 -10.53
CA VAL A 167 8.85 -12.85 -9.55
C VAL A 167 10.18 -13.01 -10.26
N ASN A 168 11.05 -12.02 -10.13
CA ASN A 168 12.35 -11.99 -10.80
C ASN A 168 13.40 -12.79 -10.03
N LEU A 169 13.49 -14.09 -10.30
CA LEU A 169 14.59 -14.94 -9.86
C LEU A 169 15.61 -15.10 -11.00
N THR A 170 16.41 -16.19 -10.99
CA THR A 170 17.31 -16.52 -12.11
C THR A 170 16.58 -16.65 -13.45
N ALA A 171 15.31 -17.07 -13.40
CA ALA A 171 14.33 -16.94 -14.46
C ALA A 171 13.02 -16.36 -13.87
N PRO A 172 12.23 -15.59 -14.65
CA PRO A 172 10.93 -15.11 -14.20
C PRO A 172 9.99 -16.27 -13.86
N VAL A 173 9.38 -16.22 -12.68
CA VAL A 173 8.40 -17.21 -12.22
C VAL A 173 7.03 -16.54 -12.08
N PRO A 174 5.93 -17.17 -12.54
CA PRO A 174 4.59 -16.65 -12.31
C PRO A 174 4.29 -16.44 -10.81
N SER A 175 3.68 -15.31 -10.47
CA SER A 175 3.17 -15.03 -9.12
C SER A 175 2.02 -15.97 -8.74
N PHE A 176 1.69 -15.97 -7.44
CA PHE A 176 0.52 -16.71 -6.95
C PHE A 176 -0.78 -16.27 -7.62
N MET A 177 -0.98 -14.96 -7.79
CA MET A 177 -2.15 -14.40 -8.46
C MET A 177 -2.25 -14.85 -9.93
N GLN A 178 -1.12 -14.90 -10.63
CA GLN A 178 -1.05 -15.40 -12.01
C GLN A 178 -1.44 -16.89 -12.07
N ASN A 179 -0.86 -17.72 -11.20
CA ASN A 179 -1.16 -19.14 -11.16
C ASN A 179 -2.63 -19.45 -10.81
N LEU A 180 -3.25 -18.67 -9.92
CA LEU A 180 -4.69 -18.81 -9.61
C LEU A 180 -5.57 -18.57 -10.85
N ALA A 181 -5.27 -17.53 -11.62
CA ALA A 181 -6.03 -17.19 -12.82
C ALA A 181 -5.82 -18.23 -13.93
N ASP A 182 -4.57 -18.65 -14.16
CA ASP A 182 -4.22 -19.65 -15.19
C ASP A 182 -4.86 -21.02 -14.92
N GLN A 183 -5.07 -21.36 -13.65
CA GLN A 183 -5.75 -22.59 -13.22
C GLN A 183 -7.28 -22.44 -13.11
N ASN A 184 -7.85 -21.29 -13.51
CA ASN A 184 -9.28 -20.99 -13.39
C ASN A 184 -9.80 -21.22 -11.96
N LEU A 185 -8.99 -20.84 -10.96
CA LEU A 185 -9.37 -20.83 -9.54
C LEU A 185 -9.97 -19.48 -9.11
N ILE A 186 -9.67 -18.42 -9.86
CA ILE A 186 -10.30 -17.10 -9.74
C ILE A 186 -10.80 -16.62 -11.12
N PRO A 187 -11.87 -15.81 -11.18
CA PRO A 187 -12.45 -15.35 -12.45
C PRO A 187 -11.49 -14.56 -13.36
N SER A 188 -10.57 -13.78 -12.79
CA SER A 188 -9.61 -12.94 -13.52
C SER A 188 -8.46 -12.48 -12.62
N LEU A 189 -7.44 -11.84 -13.20
CA LEU A 189 -6.40 -11.10 -12.48
C LEU A 189 -6.96 -9.78 -11.94
N SER A 190 -7.71 -9.88 -10.85
CA SER A 190 -8.31 -8.74 -10.17
C SER A 190 -8.40 -9.00 -8.68
N PHE A 191 -8.55 -7.93 -7.90
CA PHE A 191 -8.88 -8.04 -6.49
C PHE A 191 -9.65 -6.82 -5.99
N GLY A 192 -10.32 -6.99 -4.87
CA GLY A 192 -10.90 -5.90 -4.08
C GLY A 192 -10.36 -5.95 -2.66
N TYR A 193 -9.98 -4.81 -2.08
CA TYR A 193 -9.32 -4.75 -0.79
C TYR A 193 -9.68 -3.52 0.05
N THR A 194 -9.84 -3.71 1.36
CA THR A 194 -9.78 -2.66 2.39
C THR A 194 -8.99 -3.18 3.59
N ALA A 195 -8.23 -2.29 4.25
CA ALA A 195 -7.43 -2.65 5.43
C ALA A 195 -8.30 -2.88 6.68
N GLY A 196 -9.57 -2.47 6.64
CA GLY A 196 -10.45 -2.49 7.80
C GLY A 196 -10.15 -1.34 8.77
N ALA A 197 -11.05 -1.13 9.73
CA ALA A 197 -10.96 -0.05 10.71
C ALA A 197 -11.27 -0.57 12.12
N LYS A 198 -10.23 -0.77 12.93
CA LYS A 198 -10.37 -1.26 14.31
C LYS A 198 -11.15 -0.30 15.21
N TYR A 199 -11.03 1.00 14.98
CA TYR A 199 -11.65 2.04 15.80
C TYR A 199 -13.14 2.28 15.50
N ARG A 200 -13.71 1.63 14.48
CA ARG A 200 -15.12 1.78 14.10
C ARG A 200 -15.97 0.71 14.81
N GLY A 201 -16.94 1.13 15.63
CA GLY A 201 -17.98 0.24 16.18
C GLY A 201 -17.44 -1.06 16.76
N ASP A 202 -17.94 -2.19 16.27
CA ASP A 202 -17.54 -3.56 16.66
C ASP A 202 -16.18 -4.02 16.11
N SER A 203 -15.35 -3.09 15.61
CA SER A 203 -14.15 -3.33 14.80
C SER A 203 -14.46 -3.99 13.45
N PHE A 204 -14.18 -3.29 12.36
CA PHE A 204 -14.38 -3.83 11.02
C PHE A 204 -13.08 -4.39 10.49
N PHE A 205 -12.93 -5.72 10.49
CA PHE A 205 -11.78 -6.38 9.86
C PHE A 205 -11.68 -6.04 8.37
N GLY A 206 -10.50 -6.22 7.79
CA GLY A 206 -10.25 -6.05 6.37
C GLY A 206 -11.13 -6.96 5.51
N SER A 207 -11.17 -6.66 4.22
CA SER A 207 -11.78 -7.52 3.21
C SER A 207 -10.81 -7.69 2.09
N LEU A 208 -10.61 -8.93 1.63
CA LEU A 208 -9.85 -9.22 0.42
C LEU A 208 -10.62 -10.23 -0.42
N THR A 209 -10.90 -9.88 -1.66
CA THR A 209 -11.57 -10.76 -2.62
C THR A 209 -10.68 -10.90 -3.85
N LEU A 210 -10.33 -12.13 -4.22
CA LEU A 210 -9.51 -12.43 -5.40
C LEU A 210 -10.42 -12.77 -6.60
N GLY A 211 -10.11 -12.21 -7.77
CA GLY A 211 -10.89 -12.34 -9.01
C GLY A 211 -12.19 -11.52 -9.02
N GLY A 212 -12.35 -10.57 -8.11
CA GLY A 212 -13.56 -9.78 -7.97
C GLY A 212 -13.47 -8.81 -6.81
N TYR A 213 -14.61 -8.38 -6.29
CA TYR A 213 -14.71 -7.50 -5.13
C TYR A 213 -15.95 -7.83 -4.30
N ASP A 214 -16.02 -7.30 -3.07
CA ASP A 214 -17.19 -7.39 -2.21
C ASP A 214 -17.98 -6.07 -2.26
N SER A 215 -19.18 -6.09 -2.85
CA SER A 215 -20.04 -4.90 -2.97
C SER A 215 -20.62 -4.44 -1.65
N SER A 216 -20.66 -5.30 -0.62
CA SER A 216 -21.11 -4.92 0.71
C SER A 216 -20.11 -4.05 1.48
N ARG A 217 -18.86 -3.96 1.00
CA ARG A 217 -17.73 -3.35 1.73
C ARG A 217 -17.33 -1.97 1.24
N HIS A 218 -18.08 -1.37 0.32
CA HIS A 218 -17.77 -0.03 -0.19
C HIS A 218 -18.99 0.72 -0.74
N HIS A 219 -18.86 2.04 -0.82
CA HIS A 219 -19.82 2.91 -1.49
C HIS A 219 -19.40 3.10 -2.96
N ALA A 220 -20.17 2.51 -3.88
CA ALA A 220 -19.88 2.56 -5.31
C ALA A 220 -19.82 4.01 -5.84
N ASN A 221 -18.89 4.25 -6.76
CA ASN A 221 -18.76 5.49 -7.51
C ASN A 221 -18.33 5.21 -8.96
N ASN A 222 -18.24 6.25 -9.79
CA ASN A 222 -17.97 6.14 -11.22
C ASN A 222 -16.58 6.67 -11.64
N VAL A 223 -15.69 6.94 -10.69
CA VAL A 223 -14.33 7.42 -10.98
C VAL A 223 -13.42 6.23 -11.19
N SER A 224 -12.91 6.10 -12.42
CA SER A 224 -11.94 5.08 -12.81
C SER A 224 -10.57 5.71 -12.96
N PHE A 225 -9.56 4.96 -12.56
CA PHE A 225 -8.15 5.29 -12.70
C PHE A 225 -7.52 4.32 -13.70
N GLU A 226 -6.68 4.85 -14.59
CA GLU A 226 -5.83 4.01 -15.46
C GLU A 226 -4.53 3.69 -14.70
N PHE A 227 -3.90 2.57 -15.05
CA PHE A 227 -2.59 2.25 -14.48
C PHE A 227 -1.53 3.24 -14.95
N ASP A 228 -0.60 3.55 -14.05
CA ASP A 228 0.62 4.23 -14.45
C ASP A 228 1.41 3.37 -15.47
N PRO A 229 1.97 3.97 -16.53
CA PRO A 229 2.83 3.26 -17.47
C PRO A 229 4.04 2.56 -16.82
N ASN A 230 4.52 3.09 -15.69
CA ASN A 230 5.47 2.40 -14.84
C ASN A 230 4.76 1.32 -14.03
N ILE A 231 4.99 0.06 -14.40
CA ILE A 231 4.37 -1.11 -13.75
C ILE A 231 4.66 -1.21 -12.25
N SER A 232 5.75 -0.61 -11.75
CA SER A 232 6.07 -0.58 -10.32
C SER A 232 5.23 0.43 -9.53
N GLN A 233 4.48 1.29 -10.24
CA GLN A 233 3.65 2.37 -9.73
C GLN A 233 2.23 2.32 -10.29
N SER A 234 1.74 1.14 -10.72
CA SER A 234 0.46 1.01 -11.42
C SER A 234 -0.72 1.67 -10.69
N LEU A 235 -0.75 1.67 -9.36
CA LEU A 235 -1.85 2.21 -8.55
C LEU A 235 -1.62 3.68 -8.15
N THR A 236 -1.18 4.51 -9.10
CA THR A 236 -0.93 5.94 -8.86
C THR A 236 -2.21 6.76 -8.99
N VAL A 237 -2.47 7.62 -8.01
CA VAL A 237 -3.58 8.58 -8.01
C VAL A 237 -3.06 10.01 -8.01
N GLY A 238 -3.85 10.94 -8.56
CA GLY A 238 -3.67 12.35 -8.31
C GLY A 238 -4.26 12.73 -6.95
N LEU A 239 -3.41 12.96 -5.95
CA LEU A 239 -3.80 13.53 -4.68
C LEU A 239 -3.91 15.05 -4.85
N GLN A 240 -5.13 15.55 -4.98
CA GLN A 240 -5.41 16.93 -5.37
C GLN A 240 -5.29 17.90 -4.19
N SER A 241 -5.78 17.49 -3.02
CA SER A 241 -5.68 18.26 -1.78
C SER A 241 -5.81 17.38 -0.55
N ILE A 242 -5.29 17.90 0.56
CA ILE A 242 -5.57 17.41 1.89
C ILE A 242 -6.07 18.60 2.69
N ASN A 243 -7.22 18.43 3.33
CA ASN A 243 -7.77 19.38 4.29
C ASN A 243 -7.90 18.72 5.66
N ALA A 244 -7.71 19.47 6.74
CA ALA A 244 -7.98 18.98 8.09
C ALA A 244 -8.82 20.01 8.86
N THR A 245 -9.88 19.54 9.49
CA THR A 245 -10.79 20.37 10.29
C THR A 245 -10.65 20.05 11.77
N GLN A 246 -11.02 21.00 12.62
CA GLN A 246 -11.02 20.82 14.08
C GLN A 246 -9.64 20.42 14.64
N THR A 247 -8.56 20.88 14.01
CA THR A 247 -7.19 20.68 14.50
C THR A 247 -6.90 21.63 15.67
N LEU A 248 -5.71 21.55 16.28
CA LEU A 248 -5.28 22.50 17.32
C LEU A 248 -5.25 23.95 16.80
N MET A 249 -5.15 24.13 15.48
CA MET A 249 -5.15 25.43 14.80
C MET A 249 -6.48 25.74 14.09
N GLY A 250 -7.53 24.95 14.32
CA GLY A 250 -8.79 25.05 13.58
C GLY A 250 -8.71 24.32 12.23
N ASN A 251 -9.10 24.99 11.14
CA ASN A 251 -9.09 24.38 9.81
C ASN A 251 -7.80 24.74 9.07
N VAL A 252 -7.15 23.74 8.50
CA VAL A 252 -5.90 23.88 7.74
C VAL A 252 -5.97 23.08 6.45
N GLU A 253 -5.12 23.44 5.49
CA GLU A 253 -4.96 22.72 4.22
C GLU A 253 -3.50 22.26 4.10
N PRO A 254 -3.16 21.05 4.60
CA PRO A 254 -1.79 20.55 4.53
C PRO A 254 -1.23 20.44 3.13
N LEU A 255 -2.05 20.11 2.13
CA LEU A 255 -1.62 19.99 0.74
C LEU A 255 -2.50 20.85 -0.17
N GLN A 256 -1.92 21.92 -0.71
CA GLN A 256 -2.59 22.89 -1.59
C GLN A 256 -2.27 22.68 -3.08
N ALA A 257 -1.11 22.09 -3.37
CA ALA A 257 -0.69 21.76 -4.72
C ALA A 257 -0.77 20.24 -4.90
N GLY A 258 -1.58 19.82 -5.87
CA GLY A 258 -1.78 18.39 -6.11
C GLY A 258 -0.51 17.68 -6.54
N ILE A 259 -0.38 16.42 -6.12
CA ILE A 259 0.75 15.54 -6.41
C ILE A 259 0.25 14.20 -6.94
N TYR A 260 1.10 13.47 -7.66
CA TYR A 260 0.85 12.05 -7.90
C TYR A 260 1.40 11.25 -6.73
N SER A 261 0.59 10.31 -6.24
CA SER A 261 0.93 9.46 -5.10
C SER A 261 0.54 8.03 -5.38
N LEU A 262 1.42 7.10 -5.01
CA LEU A 262 1.19 5.67 -5.15
C LEU A 262 0.29 5.16 -4.02
N LEU A 263 -0.67 4.29 -4.32
CA LEU A 263 -1.39 3.52 -3.30
C LEU A 263 -0.64 2.21 -3.01
N ASP A 264 -0.15 2.04 -1.78
CA ASP A 264 0.63 0.86 -1.37
C ASP A 264 0.15 0.31 -0.03
N SER A 265 -0.56 -0.83 -0.05
CA SER A 265 -1.00 -1.48 1.20
C SER A 265 0.13 -2.13 1.99
N GLY A 266 1.32 -2.25 1.43
CA GLY A 266 2.48 -2.83 2.09
C GLY A 266 3.08 -1.95 3.18
N VAL A 267 2.80 -0.64 3.20
CA VAL A 267 3.24 0.30 4.25
C VAL A 267 2.06 0.89 5.01
N PRO A 268 2.17 1.22 6.31
CA PRO A 268 1.09 1.90 7.00
C PRO A 268 1.04 3.41 6.69
N GLU A 269 2.19 4.05 6.45
CA GLU A 269 2.31 5.50 6.48
C GLU A 269 1.86 6.21 5.20
N ILE A 270 1.66 7.52 5.33
CA ILE A 270 1.40 8.45 4.23
C ILE A 270 2.62 9.36 4.04
N TRP A 271 3.32 9.14 2.93
CA TRP A 271 4.55 9.82 2.55
C TRP A 271 4.24 11.07 1.74
N LEU A 272 4.54 12.25 2.31
CA LEU A 272 4.10 13.56 1.82
C LEU A 272 5.28 14.53 1.65
N PRO A 273 5.11 15.58 0.82
CA PRO A 273 6.08 16.66 0.75
C PRO A 273 6.37 17.25 2.13
N LEU A 274 7.62 17.65 2.38
CA LEU A 274 8.02 18.26 3.65
C LEU A 274 7.13 19.46 4.02
N ALA A 275 6.74 20.27 3.04
CA ALA A 275 5.85 21.41 3.26
C ALA A 275 4.50 21.00 3.87
N ALA A 276 3.90 19.90 3.39
CA ALA A 276 2.65 19.38 3.93
C ALA A 276 2.84 18.80 5.33
N CYS A 277 3.95 18.10 5.55
CA CYS A 277 4.30 17.58 6.87
C CYS A 277 4.43 18.70 7.92
N ASN A 278 5.05 19.84 7.58
CA ASN A 278 5.17 20.98 8.50
C ASN A 278 3.80 21.55 8.92
N VAL A 279 2.81 21.52 8.03
CA VAL A 279 1.44 21.93 8.37
C VAL A 279 0.81 20.91 9.32
N PHE A 280 0.99 19.61 9.07
CA PHE A 280 0.54 18.57 10.01
C PHE A 280 1.23 18.69 11.38
N GLU A 281 2.54 18.92 11.42
CA GLU A 281 3.31 19.12 12.66
C GLU A 281 2.68 20.21 13.53
N SER A 282 2.40 21.38 12.94
CA SER A 282 1.81 22.51 13.67
C SER A 282 0.34 22.29 14.03
N ALA A 283 -0.47 21.77 13.11
CA ALA A 283 -1.91 21.58 13.32
C ALA A 283 -2.25 20.45 14.30
N PHE A 284 -1.41 19.42 14.38
CA PHE A 284 -1.62 18.25 15.25
C PHE A 284 -0.63 18.18 16.41
N GLY A 285 0.26 19.18 16.58
CA GLY A 285 1.22 19.22 17.70
C GLY A 285 2.22 18.06 17.67
N LEU A 286 2.61 17.62 16.47
CA LEU A 286 3.48 16.47 16.28
C LEU A 286 4.93 16.83 16.55
N THR A 287 5.71 15.87 17.06
CA THR A 287 7.17 16.02 17.25
C THR A 287 7.91 15.06 16.33
N TYR A 288 8.78 15.57 15.46
CA TYR A 288 9.59 14.72 14.60
C TYR A 288 10.72 14.03 15.38
N ASP A 289 10.83 12.72 15.23
CA ASP A 289 11.91 11.90 15.77
C ASP A 289 12.92 11.56 14.66
N ASN A 290 14.12 12.14 14.74
CA ASN A 290 15.17 11.97 13.74
C ASN A 290 15.81 10.57 13.74
N ASN A 291 15.60 9.75 14.78
CA ASN A 291 16.20 8.41 14.83
C ASN A 291 15.39 7.39 14.03
N THR A 292 14.07 7.56 14.01
CA THR A 292 13.14 6.64 13.35
C THR A 292 12.49 7.26 12.11
N ASP A 293 12.69 8.56 11.88
CA ASP A 293 12.04 9.39 10.87
C ASP A 293 10.50 9.44 11.00
N ARG A 294 9.97 9.35 12.22
CA ARG A 294 8.52 9.32 12.51
C ARG A 294 8.05 10.57 13.25
N TYR A 295 6.74 10.77 13.26
CA TYR A 295 6.10 11.85 14.03
C TYR A 295 5.45 11.30 15.29
N LEU A 296 5.87 11.80 16.44
CA LEU A 296 5.37 11.40 17.74
C LEU A 296 4.25 12.31 18.22
N VAL A 297 3.32 11.73 18.97
CA VAL A 297 2.24 12.43 19.66
C VAL A 297 2.41 12.23 21.16
N ASN A 298 2.64 13.30 21.91
CA ASN A 298 2.72 13.19 23.38
C ASN A 298 1.32 13.09 24.02
N ASP A 299 1.24 12.61 25.26
CA ASP A 299 -0.03 12.31 25.93
C ASP A 299 -0.98 13.52 26.07
N THR A 300 -0.44 14.72 26.26
CA THR A 300 -1.25 15.95 26.40
C THR A 300 -1.87 16.36 25.06
N ILE A 301 -1.08 16.28 23.99
CA ILE A 301 -1.54 16.54 22.64
C ILE A 301 -2.52 15.45 22.19
N HIS A 302 -2.22 14.18 22.46
CA HIS A 302 -3.10 13.05 22.20
C HIS A 302 -4.48 13.24 22.84
N SER A 303 -4.53 13.57 24.13
CA SER A 303 -5.78 13.86 24.85
C SER A 303 -6.57 15.02 24.21
N SER A 304 -5.86 16.05 23.75
CA SER A 304 -6.48 17.21 23.09
C SER A 304 -7.06 16.84 21.73
N LEU A 305 -6.36 16.02 20.94
CA LEU A 305 -6.81 15.55 19.64
C LEU A 305 -8.00 14.60 19.76
N LEU A 306 -8.04 13.74 20.79
CA LEU A 306 -9.22 12.93 21.09
C LEU A 306 -10.44 13.81 21.39
N GLN A 307 -10.27 14.88 22.17
CA GLN A 307 -11.36 15.80 22.50
C GLN A 307 -11.83 16.61 21.29
N LEU A 308 -10.90 17.10 20.47
CA LEU A 308 -11.22 17.89 19.28
C LEU A 308 -11.84 17.06 18.16
N SER A 309 -11.49 15.76 18.10
CA SER A 309 -11.89 14.82 17.04
C SER A 309 -11.67 15.37 15.62
N PRO A 310 -10.42 15.72 15.24
CA PRO A 310 -10.12 16.19 13.89
C PRO A 310 -10.57 15.22 12.80
N VAL A 311 -10.94 15.76 11.64
CA VAL A 311 -11.20 14.99 10.42
C VAL A 311 -10.26 15.45 9.33
N ILE A 312 -9.57 14.51 8.70
CA ILE A 312 -8.64 14.76 7.60
C ILE A 312 -9.27 14.24 6.32
N THR A 313 -9.51 15.14 5.37
CA THR A 313 -10.15 14.84 4.10
C THR A 313 -9.10 14.79 2.99
N PHE A 314 -8.93 13.61 2.39
CA PHE A 314 -8.11 13.40 1.20
C PHE A 314 -8.97 13.53 -0.05
N THR A 315 -8.62 14.44 -0.95
CA THR A 315 -9.27 14.55 -2.26
C THR A 315 -8.39 13.92 -3.32
N ILE A 316 -8.84 12.82 -3.92
CA ILE A 316 -8.09 12.11 -4.97
C ILE A 316 -8.88 12.08 -6.28
N GLY A 317 -8.17 12.01 -7.39
CA GLY A 317 -8.74 11.83 -8.72
C GLY A 317 -7.71 11.28 -9.71
N PRO A 318 -8.10 10.99 -10.95
CA PRO A 318 -7.16 10.46 -11.95
C PRO A 318 -6.03 11.43 -12.30
N GLN A 319 -6.24 12.73 -12.07
CA GLN A 319 -5.27 13.79 -12.29
C GLN A 319 -4.99 14.53 -10.97
N ALA A 320 -3.76 15.01 -10.81
CA ALA A 320 -3.36 15.79 -9.63
C ALA A 320 -4.09 17.15 -9.55
N THR A 321 -4.63 17.65 -10.66
CA THR A 321 -5.39 18.91 -10.70
C THR A 321 -6.58 18.81 -11.63
N GLY A 322 -7.76 19.23 -11.16
CA GLY A 322 -9.00 19.23 -11.94
C GLY A 322 -9.54 17.84 -12.25
N GLY A 323 -10.56 17.77 -13.12
CA GLY A 323 -11.23 16.52 -13.45
C GLY A 323 -12.15 15.99 -12.34
N PRO A 324 -12.65 14.75 -12.47
CA PRO A 324 -13.44 14.11 -11.42
C PRO A 324 -12.57 13.80 -10.21
N SER A 325 -13.14 13.98 -9.01
CA SER A 325 -12.47 13.70 -7.74
C SER A 325 -13.43 13.09 -6.73
N LEU A 326 -12.83 12.46 -5.73
CA LEU A 326 -13.48 11.80 -4.61
C LEU A 326 -12.86 12.31 -3.32
N ALA A 327 -13.69 12.62 -2.33
CA ALA A 327 -13.27 13.05 -1.01
C ALA A 327 -13.41 11.90 -0.01
N PHE A 328 -12.35 11.62 0.73
CA PHE A 328 -12.27 10.56 1.74
C PHE A 328 -12.03 11.19 3.09
N GLU A 329 -13.00 11.07 3.99
CA GLU A 329 -12.92 11.61 5.35
C GLU A 329 -12.36 10.56 6.30
N LEU A 330 -11.18 10.84 6.85
CA LEU A 330 -10.53 9.99 7.82
C LEU A 330 -10.61 10.66 9.20
N PRO A 331 -11.23 10.02 10.21
CA PRO A 331 -11.23 10.56 11.56
C PRO A 331 -9.83 10.47 12.17
N TYR A 332 -9.54 11.28 13.19
CA TYR A 332 -8.27 11.20 13.94
C TYR A 332 -7.94 9.78 14.42
N ALA A 333 -8.95 8.98 14.76
CA ALA A 333 -8.77 7.58 15.15
C ALA A 333 -8.09 6.69 14.09
N ALA A 334 -8.14 7.06 12.80
CA ALA A 334 -7.38 6.40 11.74
C ALA A 334 -5.87 6.65 11.84
N PHE A 335 -5.49 7.77 12.45
CA PHE A 335 -4.11 8.23 12.65
C PHE A 335 -3.61 7.99 14.07
N ASP A 336 -4.49 7.61 15.00
CA ASP A 336 -4.16 7.32 16.39
C ASP A 336 -3.55 5.93 16.52
N LEU A 337 -2.29 5.81 16.11
CA LEU A 337 -1.55 4.57 16.05
C LEU A 337 -0.40 4.54 17.06
N GLN A 338 0.03 3.33 17.39
CA GLN A 338 1.20 3.09 18.23
C GLN A 338 2.23 2.29 17.46
N ALA A 339 3.49 2.70 17.59
CA ALA A 339 4.64 1.95 17.14
C ALA A 339 5.33 1.31 18.34
N SER A 340 5.74 0.06 18.21
CA SER A 340 6.36 -0.76 19.25
C SER A 340 7.64 -1.43 18.73
N TYR A 341 8.16 -2.41 19.46
CA TYR A 341 9.41 -3.06 19.14
C TYR A 341 9.38 -3.65 17.71
N PRO A 342 10.47 -3.52 16.93
CA PRO A 342 11.77 -2.92 17.26
C PRO A 342 11.86 -1.40 16.97
N ILE A 343 10.80 -0.76 16.48
CA ILE A 343 10.81 0.67 16.14
C ILE A 343 11.06 1.49 17.41
N TYR A 344 10.31 1.16 18.47
CA TYR A 344 10.49 1.70 19.82
C TYR A 344 10.49 0.55 20.83
N PRO A 345 11.28 0.63 21.92
CA PRO A 345 11.28 -0.43 22.94
C PRO A 345 9.91 -0.60 23.62
N ASN A 346 9.12 0.47 23.72
CA ASN A 346 7.78 0.48 24.28
C ASN A 346 6.77 1.03 23.26
N ALA A 347 5.50 0.67 23.42
CA ALA A 347 4.42 1.24 22.63
C ALA A 347 4.43 2.78 22.75
N THR A 348 4.59 3.44 21.62
CA THR A 348 4.77 4.89 21.51
C THR A 348 3.76 5.44 20.51
N ASN A 349 2.96 6.41 20.95
CA ASN A 349 1.98 7.07 20.09
C ASN A 349 2.68 7.82 18.96
N TYR A 350 2.29 7.53 17.73
CA TYR A 350 2.85 8.17 16.55
C TYR A 350 1.75 8.48 15.54
N PHE A 351 1.98 9.52 14.74
CA PHE A 351 1.10 9.94 13.67
C PHE A 351 1.68 9.43 12.34
N PRO A 352 0.94 8.62 11.54
CA PRO A 352 1.49 7.85 10.43
C PRO A 352 1.67 8.66 9.14
N ILE A 353 2.32 9.82 9.22
CA ILE A 353 2.86 10.53 8.06
C ILE A 353 4.38 10.40 8.02
N ARG A 354 4.96 10.56 6.83
CA ARG A 354 6.41 10.51 6.59
C ARG A 354 6.83 11.65 5.67
N ARG A 355 8.03 12.18 5.89
CA ARG A 355 8.66 13.14 4.99
C ARG A 355 9.14 12.38 3.75
N ALA A 356 8.81 12.89 2.57
CA ALA A 356 9.13 12.25 1.31
C ALA A 356 9.74 13.26 0.33
N ASN A 357 10.62 12.76 -0.55
CA ASN A 357 10.98 13.47 -1.77
C ASN A 357 9.97 13.17 -2.90
N ASP A 358 10.09 13.87 -4.03
CA ASP A 358 9.14 13.77 -5.15
C ASP A 358 8.99 12.38 -5.77
N THR A 359 9.91 11.44 -5.47
CA THR A 359 9.85 10.05 -5.97
C THR A 359 9.20 9.07 -5.01
N GLN A 360 8.84 9.52 -3.80
CA GLN A 360 8.45 8.66 -2.67
C GLN A 360 6.99 8.82 -2.25
N TYR A 361 6.22 9.72 -2.87
CA TYR A 361 4.84 9.98 -2.45
C TYR A 361 3.98 8.72 -2.53
N THR A 362 3.52 8.29 -1.36
CA THR A 362 2.86 7.01 -1.14
C THR A 362 1.78 7.17 -0.08
N ILE A 363 0.61 6.58 -0.32
CA ILE A 363 -0.51 6.55 0.62
C ILE A 363 -0.72 5.09 1.04
N GLY A 364 -0.47 4.82 2.32
CA GLY A 364 -0.46 3.48 2.90
C GLY A 364 -1.78 3.02 3.51
N ARG A 365 -1.68 1.97 4.35
CA ARG A 365 -2.83 1.34 5.02
C ARG A 365 -3.65 2.31 5.86
N THR A 366 -3.06 3.35 6.46
CA THR A 366 -3.82 4.34 7.23
C THR A 366 -5.01 4.90 6.43
N PHE A 367 -4.81 5.18 5.13
CA PHE A 367 -5.88 5.62 4.25
C PHE A 367 -6.84 4.49 3.85
N LEU A 368 -6.30 3.29 3.59
CA LEU A 368 -7.08 2.12 3.22
C LEU A 368 -7.96 1.56 4.35
N GLN A 369 -7.90 2.13 5.57
CA GLN A 369 -8.89 1.88 6.62
C GLN A 369 -10.26 2.45 6.28
N GLU A 370 -10.31 3.59 5.57
CA GLU A 370 -11.54 4.30 5.18
C GLU A 370 -11.81 4.23 3.67
N ALA A 371 -10.95 3.51 2.93
CA ALA A 371 -11.06 3.32 1.50
C ALA A 371 -11.06 1.83 1.12
N TYR A 372 -11.70 1.54 0.01
CA TYR A 372 -11.75 0.25 -0.65
C TYR A 372 -11.21 0.40 -2.07
N ILE A 373 -10.22 -0.41 -2.43
CA ILE A 373 -9.62 -0.43 -3.76
C ILE A 373 -10.07 -1.67 -4.54
N THR A 374 -10.47 -1.48 -5.80
CA THR A 374 -10.77 -2.57 -6.73
C THR A 374 -9.83 -2.47 -7.91
N VAL A 375 -9.00 -3.48 -8.15
CA VAL A 375 -7.97 -3.51 -9.18
C VAL A 375 -8.30 -4.55 -10.24
N ASP A 376 -8.22 -4.17 -11.51
CA ASP A 376 -8.40 -5.03 -12.67
C ASP A 376 -7.17 -4.94 -13.59
N TYR A 377 -6.26 -5.89 -13.43
CA TYR A 377 -5.04 -5.97 -14.24
C TYR A 377 -5.34 -6.31 -15.70
N THR A 378 -6.47 -6.97 -16.00
CA THR A 378 -6.83 -7.34 -17.38
C THR A 378 -7.21 -6.13 -18.22
N ARG A 379 -7.75 -5.08 -17.58
CA ARG A 379 -8.10 -3.80 -18.21
C ARG A 379 -7.12 -2.66 -17.90
N ALA A 380 -6.10 -2.93 -17.08
CA ALA A 380 -5.15 -1.93 -16.57
C ALA A 380 -5.85 -0.74 -15.90
N LYS A 381 -6.87 -1.03 -15.06
CA LYS A 381 -7.68 -0.03 -14.38
C LYS A 381 -7.88 -0.37 -12.92
N PHE A 382 -8.12 0.65 -12.10
CA PHE A 382 -8.59 0.48 -10.74
C PHE A 382 -9.62 1.53 -10.35
N HIS A 383 -10.34 1.25 -9.28
CA HIS A 383 -11.31 2.15 -8.65
C HIS A 383 -10.97 2.27 -7.18
N VAL A 384 -11.23 3.45 -6.61
CA VAL A 384 -11.14 3.70 -5.18
C VAL A 384 -12.48 4.22 -4.72
N SER A 385 -13.00 3.66 -3.64
CA SER A 385 -14.33 3.94 -3.09
C SER A 385 -14.23 4.11 -1.58
N SER A 386 -15.09 4.91 -0.96
CA SER A 386 -15.15 4.94 0.51
C SER A 386 -15.53 3.55 1.02
N ALA A 387 -14.85 3.07 2.06
CA ALA A 387 -15.19 1.81 2.70
C ALA A 387 -16.59 1.89 3.33
N ALA A 388 -17.32 0.79 3.31
CA ALA A 388 -18.61 0.66 3.98
C ALA A 388 -18.44 -0.17 5.26
N PHE A 389 -19.02 0.34 6.35
CA PHE A 389 -19.02 -0.28 7.66
C PHE A 389 -20.47 -0.63 8.03
N SER A 390 -20.98 -1.74 7.52
CA SER A 390 -22.31 -2.24 7.84
C SER A 390 -22.25 -3.58 8.56
N ASP A 391 -23.11 -3.74 9.57
CA ASP A 391 -23.28 -4.99 10.33
C ASP A 391 -24.04 -6.06 9.53
N SER A 392 -24.35 -5.79 8.26
CA SER A 392 -25.03 -6.74 7.39
C SER A 392 -24.11 -7.92 7.11
N SER A 393 -24.37 -9.04 7.78
CA SER A 393 -23.65 -10.32 7.65
C SER A 393 -23.69 -10.97 6.26
N SER A 394 -24.36 -10.35 5.29
CA SER A 394 -24.46 -10.82 3.91
C SER A 394 -23.33 -10.24 3.07
N GLN A 395 -22.20 -10.92 3.02
CA GLN A 395 -21.16 -10.68 2.02
C GLN A 395 -21.73 -10.84 0.61
N GLU A 396 -21.39 -9.93 -0.30
CA GLU A 396 -21.87 -9.94 -1.69
C GLU A 396 -20.68 -9.88 -2.65
N LEU A 397 -20.23 -11.04 -3.12
CA LEU A 397 -19.07 -11.16 -4.00
C LEU A 397 -19.46 -10.98 -5.47
N ILE A 398 -18.85 -10.01 -6.14
CA ILE A 398 -19.04 -9.74 -7.56
C ILE A 398 -17.77 -10.10 -8.33
N ALA A 399 -17.92 -10.94 -9.35
CA ALA A 399 -16.81 -11.35 -10.22
C ALA A 399 -16.46 -10.26 -11.23
N ILE A 400 -15.16 -9.99 -11.37
CA ILE A 400 -14.64 -9.22 -12.51
C ILE A 400 -14.26 -10.23 -13.57
N LEU A 401 -14.95 -10.16 -14.71
CA LEU A 401 -14.71 -11.10 -15.81
C LEU A 401 -13.72 -10.50 -16.81
N PRO A 402 -12.82 -11.31 -17.40
CA PRO A 402 -11.99 -10.85 -18.50
C PRO A 402 -12.87 -10.34 -19.66
N PRO A 403 -12.39 -9.39 -20.47
CA PRO A 403 -13.09 -9.00 -21.69
C PRO A 403 -13.42 -10.24 -22.53
N ALA A 404 -14.68 -10.37 -22.98
CA ALA A 404 -15.03 -11.44 -23.89
C ALA A 404 -14.16 -11.29 -25.15
N ASN A 405 -13.37 -12.31 -25.48
CA ASN A 405 -12.68 -12.35 -26.77
C ASN A 405 -13.75 -12.18 -27.85
N ALA A 406 -13.69 -11.07 -28.59
CA ALA A 406 -14.50 -10.89 -29.77
C ALA A 406 -14.05 -11.92 -30.80
N THR A 407 -14.60 -13.14 -30.72
CA THR A 407 -14.56 -14.08 -31.83
C THR A 407 -15.30 -13.41 -32.97
N SER A 408 -14.52 -12.84 -33.88
CA SER A 408 -14.94 -12.39 -35.19
C SER A 408 -15.28 -13.64 -36.02
N THR A 409 -16.38 -14.30 -35.68
CA THR A 409 -17.02 -15.28 -36.56
C THR A 409 -17.88 -14.53 -37.57
N SER A 410 -17.24 -13.99 -38.59
CA SER A 410 -17.83 -13.84 -39.90
C SER A 410 -16.77 -14.17 -40.95
N SER A 411 -16.47 -15.47 -41.08
CA SER A 411 -15.85 -15.95 -42.32
C SER A 411 -16.91 -15.81 -43.43
N PRO A 412 -16.61 -15.14 -44.56
CA PRO A 412 -17.52 -15.10 -45.69
C PRO A 412 -17.63 -16.52 -46.27
N GLN A 413 -18.82 -17.09 -46.19
CA GLN A 413 -19.16 -18.31 -46.89
C GLN A 413 -19.05 -18.08 -48.42
N PRO A 414 -18.36 -18.93 -49.19
CA PRO A 414 -18.32 -18.82 -50.64
C PRO A 414 -19.70 -19.18 -51.22
N THR A 415 -20.33 -18.22 -51.89
CA THR A 415 -21.53 -18.44 -52.71
C THR A 415 -21.18 -19.19 -54.00
N PRO A 416 -21.89 -20.27 -54.37
CA PRO A 416 -21.81 -20.84 -55.72
C PRO A 416 -22.63 -20.00 -56.71
N LEU A 417 -22.06 -19.76 -57.89
CA LEU A 417 -22.66 -19.00 -58.98
C LEU A 417 -23.66 -19.83 -59.82
N SER A 418 -24.82 -19.19 -60.08
CA SER A 418 -25.59 -19.15 -61.34
C SER A 418 -26.47 -20.36 -61.75
N PRO A 419 -27.46 -20.22 -62.68
CA PRO A 419 -27.97 -19.00 -63.36
C PRO A 419 -29.52 -18.88 -63.54
N SER A 420 -29.94 -17.69 -63.97
CA SER A 420 -30.99 -17.38 -64.98
C SER A 420 -32.48 -17.25 -64.61
N GLY A 421 -33.07 -16.18 -65.17
CA GLY A 421 -34.51 -15.90 -65.31
C GLY A 421 -34.99 -14.84 -64.31
N GLY A 422 -35.43 -13.64 -64.67
CA GLY A 422 -35.87 -13.08 -65.95
C GLY A 422 -37.06 -12.16 -65.67
N ALA A 423 -36.95 -10.90 -66.08
CA ALA A 423 -38.02 -9.91 -66.33
C ALA A 423 -38.87 -9.37 -65.16
N GLY A 424 -39.02 -8.05 -65.13
CA GLY A 424 -40.15 -7.37 -64.48
C GLY A 424 -39.82 -6.02 -63.86
N ALA A 425 -39.60 -4.99 -64.68
CA ALA A 425 -39.53 -3.59 -64.26
C ALA A 425 -40.81 -2.86 -64.66
N VAL A 426 -41.51 -2.21 -63.71
CA VAL A 426 -42.34 -0.97 -63.81
C VAL A 426 -42.66 -0.59 -62.34
N GLY A 427 -42.61 0.63 -61.81
CA GLY A 427 -42.42 2.00 -62.28
C GLY A 427 -43.08 2.95 -61.24
N SER A 428 -42.61 4.21 -61.18
CA SER A 428 -43.17 5.38 -60.45
C SER A 428 -43.23 5.30 -58.91
N GLY A 429 -42.93 6.34 -58.13
CA GLY A 429 -42.62 7.73 -58.40
C GLY A 429 -42.83 8.57 -57.12
N SER A 430 -42.12 9.70 -57.05
CA SER A 430 -42.35 10.89 -56.19
C SER A 430 -41.99 10.85 -54.70
N GLY A 431 -41.31 11.92 -54.27
CA GLY A 431 -41.63 12.60 -53.02
C GLY A 431 -40.53 12.74 -51.96
N GLY A 432 -39.70 13.78 -52.06
CA GLY A 432 -39.53 14.75 -50.97
C GLY A 432 -38.55 14.46 -49.81
N SER A 433 -37.48 15.27 -49.78
CA SER A 433 -37.01 16.09 -48.65
C SER A 433 -36.65 15.45 -47.29
N GLY A 434 -35.42 15.71 -46.84
CA GLY A 434 -35.08 15.67 -45.41
C GLY A 434 -33.60 15.46 -45.12
N ALA A 435 -32.90 16.54 -44.79
CA ALA A 435 -31.52 16.53 -44.33
C ALA A 435 -31.39 15.97 -42.91
N HIS A 436 -30.37 15.15 -42.64
CA HIS A 436 -29.40 15.37 -41.56
C HIS A 436 -28.29 14.32 -41.62
N GLY A 437 -27.06 14.79 -41.83
CA GLY A 437 -25.85 13.98 -41.81
C GLY A 437 -25.40 13.71 -40.38
N SER A 438 -25.14 12.45 -40.09
CA SER A 438 -24.38 12.01 -38.91
C SER A 438 -22.90 11.90 -39.29
N SER A 439 -22.07 12.53 -38.45
CA SER A 439 -20.63 12.65 -38.56
C SER A 439 -19.96 11.28 -38.39
N GLY A 440 -19.32 10.79 -39.46
CA GLY A 440 -18.44 9.62 -39.42
C GLY A 440 -17.06 9.99 -38.86
N ALA A 441 -16.53 9.09 -38.03
CA ALA A 441 -15.20 9.19 -37.43
C ALA A 441 -14.09 9.21 -38.49
N HIS A 442 -13.16 10.16 -38.36
CA HIS A 442 -11.99 10.31 -39.22
C HIS A 442 -10.91 9.28 -38.87
N GLY A 443 -10.70 8.31 -39.76
CA GLY A 443 -9.46 7.53 -39.84
C GLY A 443 -8.38 8.29 -40.60
N LEU A 444 -7.17 8.37 -40.05
CA LEU A 444 -6.04 9.09 -40.63
C LEU A 444 -5.53 8.40 -41.91
N ALA A 445 -5.30 9.19 -42.96
CA ALA A 445 -4.89 8.73 -44.28
C ALA A 445 -3.46 8.13 -44.27
N ALA A 446 -3.28 7.07 -45.05
CA ALA A 446 -2.07 6.25 -45.19
C ALA A 446 -0.77 7.01 -45.57
N GLY A 447 -0.87 8.30 -45.94
CA GLY A 447 0.30 9.17 -46.19
C GLY A 447 1.07 9.61 -44.94
N SER A 448 0.50 9.49 -43.74
CA SER A 448 1.13 9.93 -42.47
C SER A 448 2.07 8.88 -41.86
N ILE A 449 1.97 7.62 -42.31
CA ILE A 449 2.71 6.47 -41.76
C ILE A 449 4.11 6.35 -42.38
N ALA A 450 4.35 6.91 -43.57
CA ALA A 450 5.66 6.86 -44.23
C ALA A 450 6.68 7.90 -43.71
N GLY A 451 6.24 8.95 -43.00
CA GLY A 451 7.12 10.01 -42.48
C GLY A 451 7.79 9.69 -41.13
N ILE A 452 7.19 8.80 -40.33
CA ILE A 452 7.65 8.51 -38.95
C ILE A 452 8.79 7.47 -38.94
N ALA A 453 8.87 6.61 -39.97
CA ALA A 453 9.87 5.55 -40.05
C ALA A 453 11.30 6.05 -40.33
N ILE A 454 11.46 7.25 -40.93
CA ILE A 454 12.78 7.77 -41.31
C ILE A 454 13.35 8.68 -40.19
N GLY A 455 12.49 9.35 -39.42
CA GLY A 455 12.91 10.19 -38.29
C GLY A 455 13.46 9.40 -37.10
N SER A 456 12.99 8.18 -36.87
CA SER A 456 13.41 7.35 -35.73
C SER A 456 14.88 6.93 -35.81
N VAL A 457 15.42 6.68 -37.00
CA VAL A 457 16.80 6.21 -37.18
C VAL A 457 17.82 7.31 -36.84
N ALA A 458 17.55 8.56 -37.22
CA ALA A 458 18.44 9.68 -36.91
C ALA A 458 18.46 10.00 -35.40
N THR A 459 17.30 9.95 -34.75
CA THR A 459 17.18 10.19 -33.30
C THR A 459 17.84 9.08 -32.50
N PHE A 460 17.71 7.81 -32.92
CA PHE A 460 18.35 6.68 -32.24
C PHE A 460 19.88 6.76 -32.33
N MET A 461 20.42 7.16 -33.48
CA MET A 461 21.87 7.34 -33.65
C MET A 461 22.44 8.46 -32.78
N LEU A 462 21.70 9.57 -32.62
CA LEU A 462 22.09 10.66 -31.72
C LEU A 462 22.07 10.23 -30.23
N ILE A 463 21.08 9.44 -29.83
CA ILE A 463 20.99 8.89 -28.47
C ILE A 463 22.15 7.93 -28.20
N CYS A 464 22.46 7.02 -29.12
CA CYS A 464 23.60 6.11 -28.97
C CYS A 464 24.93 6.86 -28.88
N ALA A 465 25.13 7.91 -29.68
CA ALA A 465 26.32 8.75 -29.63
C ALA A 465 26.45 9.49 -28.29
N PHE A 466 25.34 10.01 -27.76
CA PHE A 466 25.29 10.69 -26.46
C PHE A 466 25.61 9.74 -25.30
N VAL A 467 25.02 8.54 -25.29
CA VAL A 467 25.31 7.50 -24.28
C VAL A 467 26.78 7.09 -24.34
N PHE A 468 27.34 6.87 -25.53
CA PHE A 468 28.75 6.55 -25.70
C PHE A 468 29.68 7.67 -25.17
N TYR A 469 29.33 8.93 -25.42
CA TYR A 469 30.07 10.08 -24.90
C TYR A 469 30.03 10.16 -23.36
N CYS A 470 28.86 9.92 -22.74
CA CYS A 470 28.72 9.89 -21.29
C CYS A 470 29.52 8.76 -20.63
N VAL A 471 29.58 7.57 -21.25
CA VAL A 471 30.38 6.43 -20.75
C VAL A 471 31.88 6.72 -20.86
N ARG A 472 32.33 7.37 -21.96
CA ARG A 472 33.73 7.82 -22.12
C ARG A 472 34.15 8.87 -21.09
N LEU A 473 33.24 9.76 -20.67
CA LEU A 473 33.50 10.75 -19.62
C LEU A 473 33.58 10.12 -18.22
N LYS A 474 32.76 9.11 -17.92
CA LYS A 474 32.84 8.34 -16.67
C LYS A 474 34.10 7.47 -16.59
N GLY A 475 34.58 6.94 -17.70
CA GLY A 475 35.80 6.12 -17.75
C GLY A 475 37.10 6.88 -17.45
N ARG A 476 37.13 8.21 -17.60
CA ARG A 476 38.30 9.05 -17.29
C ARG A 476 38.44 9.40 -15.81
N ARG A 477 37.41 9.19 -14.98
CA ARG A 477 37.42 9.47 -13.53
C ARG A 477 37.76 8.26 -12.64
N ARG A 478 37.98 7.06 -13.21
CA ARG A 478 38.34 5.84 -12.47
C ARG A 478 39.77 5.34 -12.71
N ARG A 479 40.69 6.24 -13.09
CA ARG A 479 42.12 5.91 -13.31
C ARG A 479 43.08 6.62 -12.35
N GLY A 480 42.58 6.99 -11.18
CA GLY A 480 43.36 7.63 -10.12
C GLY A 480 43.05 7.03 -8.77
N GLU A 481 43.28 5.73 -8.59
CA GLU A 481 43.41 5.15 -7.26
C GLU A 481 44.51 4.09 -7.29
N ILE A 482 45.52 4.32 -6.45
CA ILE A 482 46.80 3.62 -6.38
C ILE A 482 46.61 2.43 -5.44
N SER A 483 46.84 1.21 -5.92
CA SER A 483 46.91 0.01 -5.07
C SER A 483 48.26 -0.05 -4.33
N PRO A 484 48.28 -0.42 -3.03
CA PRO A 484 49.53 -0.70 -2.31
C PRO A 484 50.12 -2.07 -2.74
N PRO A 485 51.45 -2.27 -2.64
CA PRO A 485 52.12 -3.45 -3.19
C PRO A 485 51.96 -4.70 -2.29
N PRO A 486 52.11 -5.92 -2.86
CA PRO A 486 52.05 -7.15 -2.09
C PRO A 486 53.34 -7.36 -1.28
N GLY A 487 53.19 -7.65 0.01
CA GLY A 487 54.27 -8.09 0.89
C GLY A 487 54.50 -9.59 0.74
N ASN A 488 55.78 -9.97 0.64
CA ASN A 488 56.29 -11.28 0.31
C ASN A 488 55.85 -12.40 1.27
N GLU A 489 55.55 -13.57 0.68
CA GLU A 489 55.57 -14.86 1.34
C GLU A 489 56.98 -15.17 1.86
N GLN A 490 57.08 -15.52 3.14
CA GLN A 490 58.13 -16.42 3.63
C GLN A 490 57.48 -17.58 4.37
N HIS A 491 57.63 -18.73 3.74
CA HIS A 491 57.40 -20.08 4.25
C HIS A 491 58.29 -20.33 5.49
N THR A 492 57.69 -20.67 6.63
CA THR A 492 58.38 -21.52 7.62
C THR A 492 57.38 -22.43 8.33
N THR A 493 57.65 -23.72 8.21
CA THR A 493 56.96 -24.85 8.84
C THR A 493 57.19 -24.87 10.35
N GLY A 494 56.16 -25.20 11.14
CA GLY A 494 56.30 -25.39 12.59
C GLY A 494 55.04 -25.94 13.25
N THR A 495 54.93 -27.26 13.26
CA THR A 495 54.00 -28.06 14.08
C THR A 495 54.17 -27.76 15.57
N ILE A 496 53.07 -27.74 16.35
CA ILE A 496 52.93 -28.25 17.74
C ILE A 496 51.46 -28.04 18.18
N GLU A 497 50.77 -29.12 18.58
CA GLU A 497 49.50 -29.11 19.33
C GLU A 497 49.72 -28.60 20.78
N PRO A 498 48.68 -28.30 21.58
CA PRO A 498 48.12 -29.39 22.39
C PRO A 498 46.60 -29.32 22.69
N LYS A 499 46.02 -30.51 22.78
CA LYS A 499 44.89 -30.89 23.65
C LYS A 499 45.15 -30.53 25.12
N PHE A 500 44.09 -30.16 25.88
CA PHE A 500 43.69 -30.72 27.19
C PHE A 500 42.46 -29.91 27.69
N GLU A 501 41.23 -30.42 27.68
CA GLU A 501 40.59 -31.35 28.64
C GLU A 501 40.27 -30.71 30.01
N MET A 502 38.96 -30.67 30.32
CA MET A 502 38.34 -30.16 31.55
C MET A 502 38.58 -31.11 32.74
N PRO A 503 38.29 -30.63 33.95
CA PRO A 503 37.41 -31.41 34.82
C PRO A 503 36.30 -30.56 35.44
N GLY A 504 35.11 -31.16 35.50
CA GLY A 504 33.96 -30.63 36.21
C GLY A 504 34.05 -30.84 37.72
N HIS A 505 33.17 -30.14 38.44
CA HIS A 505 32.63 -30.61 39.72
C HIS A 505 31.24 -30.00 39.92
N GLU A 506 30.31 -30.92 40.10
CA GLU A 506 28.92 -30.79 40.56
C GLU A 506 28.90 -30.56 42.07
N TYR A 507 28.06 -29.62 42.56
CA TYR A 507 27.33 -29.70 43.83
C TYR A 507 26.12 -28.75 43.84
N ASP A 508 25.09 -29.24 44.51
CA ASP A 508 23.70 -28.79 44.64
C ASP A 508 23.42 -27.50 45.43
N GLU A 509 22.23 -26.97 45.12
CA GLU A 509 21.18 -26.39 45.99
C GLU A 509 21.37 -25.12 46.86
N LEU A 510 20.38 -24.23 46.67
CA LEU A 510 19.50 -23.59 47.68
C LEU A 510 19.70 -22.11 48.14
N TYR A 511 18.59 -21.37 47.92
CA TYR A 511 17.98 -20.23 48.64
C TYR A 511 18.45 -18.75 48.50
N SER A 512 17.45 -17.96 48.08
CA SER A 512 16.94 -16.67 48.58
C SER A 512 17.75 -15.36 48.42
N GLU A 513 17.24 -14.53 47.51
CA GLU A 513 16.51 -13.27 47.77
C GLU A 513 17.11 -12.12 48.62
N VAL A 514 16.89 -10.91 48.08
CA VAL A 514 16.84 -9.56 48.69
C VAL A 514 18.14 -8.72 48.79
N GLY A 515 18.15 -7.60 48.06
CA GLY A 515 18.30 -6.28 48.70
C GLY A 515 19.49 -5.37 48.34
N SER A 516 19.23 -4.45 47.39
CA SER A 516 19.43 -2.98 47.50
C SER A 516 20.82 -2.32 47.64
N ALA A 517 20.84 -1.07 47.15
CA ALA A 517 21.76 0.05 47.38
C ALA A 517 22.98 0.11 46.44
N ALA A 518 23.02 1.01 45.45
CA ALA A 518 23.19 2.47 45.55
C ALA A 518 24.59 2.88 46.04
N ALA A 519 25.39 3.45 45.14
CA ALA A 519 26.52 4.30 45.47
C ALA A 519 26.78 5.31 44.34
N ASP A 520 26.38 6.57 44.61
CA ASP A 520 26.97 7.79 44.06
C ASP A 520 28.50 7.81 44.23
N ILE A 521 29.22 8.49 43.34
CA ILE A 521 30.34 9.42 43.66
C ILE A 521 30.75 10.26 42.42
N LYS A 522 30.44 11.56 42.52
CA LYS A 522 31.20 12.81 42.21
C LYS A 522 31.84 13.12 40.84
N ARG A 523 31.35 14.26 40.30
CA ARG A 523 32.03 15.40 39.59
C ARG A 523 33.49 15.62 40.03
N SER A 524 34.46 16.12 39.23
CA SER A 524 34.56 17.35 38.38
C SER A 524 36.03 17.43 37.84
N PRO A 525 36.56 18.51 37.20
CA PRO A 525 36.20 19.19 35.94
C PRO A 525 37.41 19.39 34.95
N ALA A 526 37.09 19.87 33.73
CA ALA A 526 37.81 20.79 32.82
C ALA A 526 39.31 20.57 32.44
N VAL A 527 39.61 20.77 31.14
CA VAL A 527 40.58 21.77 30.61
C VAL A 527 40.42 21.90 29.08
N SER A 528 40.57 23.14 28.61
CA SER A 528 40.44 23.67 27.25
C SER A 528 41.80 24.00 26.61
N ARG A 529 41.89 23.98 25.27
CA ARG A 529 42.82 24.72 24.35
C ARG A 529 42.20 24.51 22.94
N VAL A 530 41.79 25.46 22.09
CA VAL A 530 42.19 26.81 21.63
C VAL A 530 43.52 26.87 20.86
N ALA A 531 43.40 26.97 19.51
CA ALA A 531 43.98 27.93 18.55
C ALA A 531 43.82 27.34 17.12
N GLU A 532 43.06 27.87 16.15
CA GLU A 532 43.18 29.14 15.35
C GLU A 532 44.56 29.25 14.63
N VAL A 533 44.75 29.65 13.35
CA VAL A 533 43.98 30.37 12.30
C VAL A 533 44.64 30.12 10.91
N ALA A 534 43.88 30.41 9.83
CA ALA A 534 44.27 31.11 8.58
C ALA A 534 45.07 30.38 7.49
N ASP A 535 44.90 30.63 6.17
CA ASP A 535 43.93 31.37 5.34
C ASP A 535 44.29 31.12 3.86
N CYS A 536 43.33 31.32 2.95
CA CYS A 536 43.46 32.05 1.66
C CYS A 536 42.16 31.85 0.85
N VAL A 537 41.20 32.80 0.82
CA VAL A 537 41.15 34.07 0.02
C VAL A 537 40.80 33.83 -1.46
N SER A 538 39.87 34.48 -2.17
CA SER A 538 38.71 35.37 -1.91
C SER A 538 37.90 35.51 -3.25
N PRO A 539 37.05 36.53 -3.55
CA PRO A 539 35.71 36.34 -4.11
C PRO A 539 35.52 37.08 -5.46
N VAL A 540 34.31 37.07 -6.03
CA VAL A 540 33.90 38.04 -7.05
C VAL A 540 32.50 38.58 -6.73
N SER A 541 32.44 39.89 -6.55
CA SER A 541 31.26 40.75 -6.53
C SER A 541 30.92 41.25 -7.94
N LEU A 542 29.63 41.50 -8.21
CA LEU A 542 29.27 42.66 -9.04
C LEU A 542 27.87 43.19 -8.66
N ASP A 543 27.84 44.50 -8.51
CA ASP A 543 26.77 45.36 -8.03
C ASP A 543 25.54 45.45 -8.97
N ARG A 544 24.38 45.77 -8.38
CA ARG A 544 23.59 46.95 -8.79
C ARG A 544 22.51 47.29 -7.77
N GLU A 545 22.51 48.55 -7.36
CA GLU A 545 21.50 49.23 -6.55
C GLU A 545 20.99 50.46 -7.32
N ILE A 546 19.85 51.03 -6.87
CA ILE A 546 19.16 52.29 -7.27
C ILE A 546 18.16 52.10 -8.43
N GLU A 547 16.84 52.35 -8.30
CA GLU A 547 16.19 53.60 -7.86
C GLU A 547 14.76 53.39 -7.26
N LEU A 548 14.35 54.35 -6.41
CA LEU A 548 13.13 54.44 -5.59
C LEU A 548 12.07 55.40 -6.22
N GLU A 549 10.82 55.23 -5.76
CA GLU A 549 9.73 56.22 -5.54
C GLU A 549 8.47 56.33 -6.44
N SER A 550 7.35 56.42 -5.69
CA SER A 550 6.02 57.03 -5.99
C SER A 550 5.05 56.20 -6.85
N LEU A 551 3.79 55.94 -6.49
CA LEU A 551 2.77 56.82 -5.93
C LEU A 551 1.74 56.04 -5.09
N ALA A 552 1.45 56.55 -3.89
CA ALA A 552 0.18 56.39 -3.22
C ALA A 552 -0.77 57.52 -3.66
N SER A 553 -2.03 57.17 -3.97
CA SER A 553 -3.27 57.99 -3.94
C SER A 553 -4.24 57.34 -4.93
N GLY A 554 -5.48 56.97 -4.64
CA GLY A 554 -6.36 57.20 -3.52
C GLY A 554 -7.79 56.99 -4.03
N ARG A 555 -8.68 56.41 -3.21
CA ARG A 555 -10.11 56.80 -3.09
C ARG A 555 -10.85 55.87 -2.13
N LEU A 556 -10.97 56.36 -0.89
CA LEU A 556 -12.17 56.17 -0.08
C LEU A 556 -13.36 56.81 -0.79
N LYS A 557 -14.52 56.15 -0.74
CA LYS A 557 -15.82 56.79 -0.90
C LYS A 557 -16.72 56.32 0.24
N GLU A 558 -17.05 57.27 1.11
CA GLU A 558 -18.07 57.14 2.14
C GLU A 558 -19.49 57.17 1.56
N LEU A 559 -20.41 56.67 2.39
CA LEU A 559 -21.86 56.52 2.24
C LEU A 559 -22.62 57.81 1.86
N PRO A 560 -23.92 57.65 1.52
CA PRO A 560 -24.92 58.26 2.41
C PRO A 560 -26.07 57.31 2.80
N ALA A 561 -26.71 57.65 3.91
CA ALA A 561 -27.74 56.90 4.63
C ALA A 561 -29.19 57.24 4.20
N LEU A 562 -30.07 56.21 4.34
CA LEU A 562 -31.50 56.20 4.75
C LEU A 562 -32.57 56.95 3.90
N PRO A 563 -33.80 56.40 3.73
CA PRO A 563 -34.75 56.30 4.85
C PRO A 563 -35.68 55.07 4.93
N ASP A 564 -36.19 54.93 6.15
CA ASP A 564 -37.23 54.07 6.71
C ASP A 564 -38.61 54.19 6.04
N LYS A 565 -39.28 53.05 5.78
CA LYS A 565 -40.76 52.89 5.72
C LYS A 565 -41.20 51.46 6.07
N SER A 566 -41.53 51.25 7.35
CA SER A 566 -42.84 50.78 7.86
C SER A 566 -43.65 49.66 7.13
N ARG A 567 -43.75 48.51 7.83
CA ARG A 567 -44.95 47.75 8.31
C ARG A 567 -46.09 47.31 7.36
N HIS A 568 -46.61 46.11 7.72
CA HIS A 568 -47.83 45.34 7.34
C HIS A 568 -47.52 44.13 6.44
N GLU A 569 -47.85 42.85 6.72
CA GLU A 569 -48.80 42.16 7.61
C GLU A 569 -48.38 40.68 7.80
N LEU A 570 -48.34 40.17 9.04
CA LEU A 570 -49.19 39.11 9.65
C LEU A 570 -48.88 37.61 9.36
N ALA A 571 -48.71 36.91 10.49
CA ALA A 571 -49.29 35.60 10.86
C ALA A 571 -48.57 34.27 10.56
N GLY A 572 -48.21 33.59 11.67
CA GLY A 572 -48.17 32.12 11.84
C GLY A 572 -46.90 31.43 11.34
N SER A 573 -46.27 30.47 12.01
CA SER A 573 -46.64 29.66 13.18
C SER A 573 -45.38 29.10 13.85
N GLN A 574 -45.50 28.79 15.13
CA GLN A 574 -44.54 28.06 15.98
C GLN A 574 -44.14 26.71 15.37
N ALA A 575 -42.83 26.43 15.30
CA ALA A 575 -42.24 25.09 15.32
C ALA A 575 -40.72 25.20 15.54
N ALA A 576 -40.31 25.57 16.76
CA ALA A 576 -38.89 25.64 17.14
C ALA A 576 -38.70 25.49 18.66
N ILE A 577 -39.35 24.50 19.29
CA ILE A 577 -38.96 23.97 20.61
C ILE A 577 -39.39 22.49 20.64
N GLU A 578 -38.68 21.62 19.93
CA GLU A 578 -38.79 20.16 20.10
C GLU A 578 -37.57 19.48 19.46
N LEU A 579 -36.41 19.52 20.13
CA LEU A 579 -35.30 18.59 19.90
C LEU A 579 -34.25 18.67 21.03
N GLU A 580 -34.71 18.87 22.27
CA GLU A 580 -33.85 18.91 23.47
C GLU A 580 -34.35 17.91 24.54
N HIS A 581 -34.89 16.76 24.10
CA HIS A 581 -35.42 15.74 25.02
C HIS A 581 -35.14 14.28 24.60
N GLN A 582 -33.97 14.00 24.02
CA GLN A 582 -33.53 12.62 23.78
C GLN A 582 -32.04 12.36 24.02
N ARG A 583 -31.40 13.14 24.90
CA ARG A 583 -29.98 12.96 25.25
C ARG A 583 -29.70 12.93 26.75
N ARG A 584 -30.59 12.27 27.52
CA ARG A 584 -30.36 11.88 28.92
C ARG A 584 -31.10 10.59 29.27
N SER A 585 -30.48 9.46 28.96
CA SER A 585 -30.64 8.21 29.70
C SER A 585 -29.49 7.29 29.33
N ILE A 586 -29.13 6.38 30.23
CA ILE A 586 -27.96 5.46 30.19
C ILE A 586 -26.71 6.07 30.84
N TRP A 587 -26.78 6.21 32.17
CA TRP A 587 -25.82 5.64 33.12
C TRP A 587 -26.52 5.60 34.48
N GLU A 588 -26.90 4.39 34.95
CA GLU A 588 -26.94 4.05 36.38
C GLU A 588 -27.16 2.53 36.54
N LEU A 589 -26.20 1.89 37.21
CA LEU A 589 -26.25 0.52 37.72
C LEU A 589 -27.29 0.38 38.84
N PRO A 590 -27.68 -0.86 39.20
CA PRO A 590 -27.39 -1.24 40.58
C PRO A 590 -26.92 -2.68 40.78
N ALA A 591 -26.19 -2.85 41.88
CA ALA A 591 -25.77 -4.11 42.48
C ALA A 591 -26.89 -4.75 43.34
N ASP A 592 -26.65 -6.03 43.66
CA ASP A 592 -27.24 -6.92 44.67
C ASP A 592 -28.56 -7.67 44.38
N GLY A 593 -28.49 -9.01 44.50
CA GLY A 593 -29.66 -9.88 44.52
C GLY A 593 -29.40 -11.39 44.35
N VAL A 594 -28.80 -12.02 45.37
CA VAL A 594 -28.58 -13.47 45.52
C VAL A 594 -29.90 -14.30 45.57
N ARG A 595 -29.83 -15.55 45.04
CA ARG A 595 -30.57 -16.83 45.35
C ARG A 595 -31.67 -17.38 44.40
N ARG A 596 -31.34 -18.58 43.88
CA ARG A 596 -32.08 -19.88 43.86
C ARG A 596 -33.23 -20.15 42.84
N ARG A 597 -32.90 -21.11 41.94
CA ARG A 597 -33.45 -22.49 41.79
C ARG A 597 -34.72 -22.73 40.92
N ALA A 598 -34.60 -23.78 40.10
CA ALA A 598 -35.61 -24.61 39.38
C ALA A 598 -36.19 -23.98 38.10
N GLU A 599 -36.28 -24.64 36.95
CA GLU A 599 -36.22 -26.06 36.54
C GLU A 599 -35.33 -26.27 35.31
#